data_AF-A0A0C3GT02-F1
#
_entry.id   AF-A0A0C3GT02-F1
#
_cell.length_a   1.000
_cell.length_b   1.000
_cell.length_c   1.000
_cell.angle_alpha   90.00
_cell.angle_beta   90.00
_cell.angle_gamma   90.00
#
_symmetry.space_group_name_H-M   'P 1'
#
loop_
_entity.id
_entity.type
_entity.pdbx_description
1 polymer ?
#
loop_
_entity_poly.entity_id
_entity_poly.type
_entity_poly.pdbx_seq_one_letter_code
_entity_poly.pdbx_strand_id
1 'polypeptide(L)'
;MASQESNTTCESLPESEIPTESELEELSEIPTDSLDTTRDQRIAIKTALLFKVPWSKIRQELHVTNRQIQYANRHRATPQKKKRCGTKAKLSTPQKKALEEWLLESPSRRHIPWRQIPLCAPEFSDIGEQAIYTAMKSLGYCRRVAKRKGFSDDPEVMRQRLEFARQAINWSQERLYSQNLFQTRCGQWVERIHSHL
;
A
#
# COMPACT_ATOMS: atom_id res chain seq x y z
N MET A 1 22.27 -17.79 -92.60
CA MET A 1 21.19 -18.58 -93.23
C MET A 1 20.94 -19.82 -92.38
N ALA A 2 19.66 -20.22 -92.31
CA ALA A 2 19.08 -21.37 -91.61
C ALA A 2 18.73 -21.17 -90.12
N SER A 3 17.50 -20.71 -89.91
CA SER A 3 16.62 -20.98 -88.77
C SER A 3 16.46 -22.49 -88.56
N GLN A 4 16.36 -22.94 -87.30
CA GLN A 4 15.33 -23.91 -86.87
C GLN A 4 14.98 -23.68 -85.40
N GLU A 5 13.67 -23.62 -85.17
CA GLU A 5 12.97 -23.45 -83.90
C GLU A 5 12.77 -24.82 -83.24
N SER A 6 12.76 -24.86 -81.91
CA SER A 6 12.03 -25.91 -81.19
C SER A 6 11.48 -25.35 -79.88
N ASN A 7 10.17 -25.06 -79.92
CA ASN A 7 9.27 -24.89 -78.78
C ASN A 7 9.38 -26.08 -77.83
N THR A 8 9.23 -25.87 -76.51
CA THR A 8 8.49 -26.77 -75.60
C THR A 8 8.19 -26.05 -74.28
N THR A 9 6.91 -25.79 -74.08
CA THR A 9 6.14 -25.83 -72.81
C THR A 9 6.26 -24.70 -71.79
N CYS A 10 5.18 -23.91 -71.76
CA CYS A 10 4.67 -23.18 -70.60
C CYS A 10 4.53 -24.08 -69.38
N GLU A 11 5.03 -23.64 -68.23
CA GLU A 11 4.40 -23.93 -66.95
C GLU A 11 4.07 -22.60 -66.29
N SER A 12 2.85 -22.15 -66.58
CA SER A 12 2.21 -21.03 -65.93
C SER A 12 1.86 -21.45 -64.52
N LEU A 13 2.59 -20.93 -63.53
CA LEU A 13 2.16 -21.01 -62.13
C LEU A 13 0.92 -20.10 -61.96
N PRO A 14 -0.14 -20.57 -61.29
CA PRO A 14 -1.36 -19.80 -61.14
C PRO A 14 -1.12 -18.56 -60.28
N GLU A 15 -1.55 -17.42 -60.82
CA GLU A 15 -1.93 -16.24 -60.05
C GLU A 15 -3.00 -16.60 -59.00
N SER A 16 -3.09 -15.76 -57.97
CA SER A 16 -4.11 -15.74 -56.91
C SER A 16 -3.89 -16.63 -55.68
N GLU A 17 -2.96 -16.19 -54.84
CA GLU A 17 -3.31 -16.05 -53.43
C GLU A 17 -3.42 -14.55 -53.15
N ILE A 18 -4.60 -14.00 -53.45
CA ILE A 18 -4.99 -12.69 -52.95
C ILE A 18 -5.21 -12.90 -51.44
N PRO A 19 -4.43 -12.25 -50.56
CA PRO A 19 -4.70 -12.29 -49.13
C PRO A 19 -6.15 -11.83 -48.89
N THR A 20 -6.89 -12.65 -48.16
CA THR A 20 -8.30 -12.41 -47.86
C THR A 20 -8.46 -11.09 -47.11
N GLU A 21 -9.45 -10.28 -47.51
CA GLU A 21 -9.73 -8.95 -46.91
C GLU A 21 -9.94 -9.01 -45.39
N SER A 22 -10.25 -10.19 -44.84
CA SER A 22 -10.42 -10.43 -43.40
C SER A 22 -9.13 -10.44 -42.58
N GLU A 23 -7.96 -10.65 -43.17
CA GLU A 23 -6.66 -10.58 -42.45
C GLU A 23 -6.08 -9.15 -42.42
N LEU A 24 -6.59 -8.24 -43.27
CA LEU A 24 -6.13 -6.84 -43.33
C LEU A 24 -6.90 -5.91 -42.38
N GLU A 25 -8.03 -6.33 -41.82
CA GLU A 25 -8.78 -5.56 -40.83
C GLU A 25 -8.19 -5.62 -39.41
N GLU A 26 -7.40 -6.66 -39.08
CA GLU A 26 -6.82 -6.82 -37.73
C GLU A 26 -5.62 -5.88 -37.44
N LEU A 27 -5.09 -5.18 -38.45
CA LEU A 27 -3.91 -4.30 -38.33
C LEU A 27 -4.19 -2.78 -38.25
N SER A 28 -5.45 -2.36 -38.13
CA SER A 28 -5.81 -0.93 -38.31
C SER A 28 -6.56 -0.24 -37.17
N GLU A 29 -6.62 -0.82 -35.98
CA GLU A 29 -7.05 -0.06 -34.79
C GLU A 29 -5.89 0.81 -34.29
N ILE A 30 -5.63 1.94 -34.96
CA ILE A 30 -4.79 2.98 -34.37
C ILE A 30 -5.52 3.46 -33.12
N PRO A 31 -5.00 3.24 -31.89
CA PRO A 31 -5.73 3.57 -30.68
C PRO A 31 -6.06 5.07 -30.68
N THR A 32 -7.35 5.39 -30.70
CA THR A 32 -7.85 6.77 -30.67
C THR A 32 -7.72 7.38 -29.28
N ASP A 33 -7.55 6.53 -28.25
CA ASP A 33 -7.33 6.94 -26.87
C ASP A 33 -5.84 6.93 -26.51
N SER A 34 -5.43 8.01 -25.83
CA SER A 34 -4.04 8.32 -25.50
C SER A 34 -3.48 7.41 -24.41
N LEU A 35 -3.23 6.15 -24.74
CA LEU A 35 -2.36 5.30 -23.94
C LEU A 35 -0.97 5.93 -23.88
N ASP A 36 -0.37 5.90 -22.68
CA ASP A 36 1.00 6.38 -22.48
C ASP A 36 1.95 5.53 -23.34
N THR A 37 2.83 6.18 -24.11
CA THR A 37 3.84 5.47 -24.91
C THR A 37 4.76 4.66 -24.00
N THR A 38 5.03 3.42 -24.39
CA THR A 38 5.97 2.54 -23.70
C THR A 38 7.40 3.06 -23.83
N ARG A 39 8.30 2.59 -22.96
CA ARG A 39 9.72 2.98 -23.01
C ARG A 39 10.32 2.73 -24.38
N ASP A 40 10.07 1.55 -24.94
CA ASP A 40 10.71 1.11 -26.18
C ASP A 40 10.16 1.87 -27.39
N GLN A 41 8.84 2.16 -27.42
CA GLN A 41 8.25 3.07 -28.40
C GLN A 41 8.92 4.46 -28.36
N ARG A 42 9.18 5.01 -27.16
CA ARG A 42 9.87 6.30 -27.03
C ARG A 42 11.32 6.24 -27.53
N ILE A 43 12.01 5.11 -27.36
CA ILE A 43 13.36 4.92 -27.93
C ILE A 43 13.27 4.89 -29.45
N ALA A 44 12.38 4.06 -30.02
CA ALA A 44 12.19 3.94 -31.47
C ALA A 44 11.86 5.28 -32.12
N ILE A 45 10.92 6.05 -31.55
CA ILE A 45 10.57 7.40 -32.02
C ILE A 45 11.79 8.32 -31.99
N LYS A 46 12.57 8.33 -30.90
CA LYS A 46 13.77 9.17 -30.81
C LYS A 46 14.84 8.79 -31.82
N THR A 47 15.05 7.50 -32.03
CA THR A 47 15.98 6.99 -33.04
C THR A 47 15.52 7.41 -34.43
N ALA A 48 14.24 7.25 -34.78
CA ALA A 48 13.70 7.68 -36.07
C ALA A 48 13.84 9.20 -36.28
N LEU A 49 13.59 10.02 -35.24
CA LEU A 49 13.78 11.46 -35.30
C LEU A 49 15.26 11.84 -35.46
N LEU A 50 16.19 11.10 -34.84
CA LEU A 50 17.63 11.29 -35.00
C LEU A 50 18.06 11.07 -36.47
N PHE A 51 17.48 10.07 -37.13
CA PHE A 51 17.68 9.80 -38.56
C PHE A 51 16.81 10.67 -39.49
N LYS A 52 16.14 11.71 -38.95
CA LYS A 52 15.29 12.66 -39.70
C LYS A 52 14.15 12.00 -40.50
N VAL A 53 13.63 10.88 -40.02
CA VAL A 53 12.46 10.22 -40.63
C VAL A 53 11.23 11.13 -40.49
N PRO A 54 10.42 11.33 -41.56
CA PRO A 54 9.22 12.17 -41.49
C PRO A 54 8.17 11.57 -40.55
N TRP A 55 7.40 12.43 -39.87
CA TRP A 55 6.43 12.00 -38.86
C TRP A 55 5.33 11.08 -39.40
N SER A 56 4.95 11.23 -40.67
CA SER A 56 3.98 10.36 -41.35
C SER A 56 4.44 8.90 -41.35
N LYS A 57 5.71 8.67 -41.67
CA LYS A 57 6.31 7.34 -41.71
C LYS A 57 6.44 6.74 -40.31
N ILE A 58 6.85 7.54 -39.32
CA ILE A 58 6.92 7.11 -37.91
C ILE A 58 5.53 6.67 -37.40
N ARG A 59 4.48 7.41 -37.75
CA ARG A 59 3.10 7.09 -37.37
C ARG A 59 2.63 5.76 -37.97
N GLN A 60 2.96 5.51 -39.24
CA GLN A 60 2.57 4.29 -39.93
C GLN A 60 3.33 3.07 -39.38
N GLU A 61 4.65 3.18 -39.21
CA GLU A 61 5.49 2.05 -38.78
C GLU A 61 5.34 1.71 -37.29
N LEU A 62 5.18 2.70 -36.42
CA LEU A 62 5.10 2.49 -34.96
C LEU A 62 3.68 2.54 -34.41
N HIS A 63 2.68 2.78 -35.27
CA HIS A 63 1.26 2.91 -34.89
C HIS A 63 1.01 3.93 -33.75
N VAL A 64 1.70 5.06 -33.79
CA VAL A 64 1.63 6.13 -32.77
C VAL A 64 1.03 7.43 -33.31
N THR A 65 0.37 8.18 -32.44
CA THR A 65 -0.22 9.49 -32.78
C THR A 65 0.83 10.61 -32.81
N ASN A 66 0.52 11.70 -33.52
CA ASN A 66 1.38 12.90 -33.55
C ASN A 66 1.64 13.46 -32.14
N ARG A 67 0.65 13.37 -31.24
CA ARG A 67 0.78 13.81 -29.85
C ARG A 67 1.78 12.94 -29.08
N GLN A 68 1.76 11.64 -29.31
CA GLN A 68 2.72 10.70 -28.71
C GLN A 68 4.14 10.94 -29.24
N ILE A 69 4.30 11.20 -30.54
CA ILE A 69 5.60 11.57 -31.15
C ILE A 69 6.14 12.85 -30.51
N GLN A 70 5.31 13.91 -30.43
CA GLN A 70 5.68 15.17 -29.80
C GLN A 70 6.04 14.99 -28.32
N TYR A 71 5.26 14.19 -27.58
CA TYR A 71 5.53 13.88 -26.18
C TYR A 71 6.86 13.14 -26.01
N ALA A 72 7.09 12.09 -26.80
CA ALA A 72 8.31 11.28 -26.76
C ALA A 72 9.56 12.11 -27.09
N ASN A 73 9.46 13.04 -28.03
CA ASN A 73 10.54 13.97 -28.35
C ASN A 73 10.89 14.88 -27.16
N ARG A 74 9.87 15.45 -26.50
CA ARG A 74 10.04 16.38 -25.37
C ARG A 74 10.47 15.71 -24.06
N HIS A 75 10.14 14.43 -23.85
CA HIS A 75 10.35 13.73 -22.57
C HIS A 75 11.45 12.67 -22.68
N ARG A 76 11.96 12.20 -21.52
CA ARG A 76 12.91 11.08 -21.48
C ARG A 76 12.23 9.77 -21.89
N ALA A 77 12.99 8.87 -22.52
CA ALA A 77 12.48 7.57 -22.94
C ALA A 77 12.08 6.71 -21.75
N THR A 78 12.92 6.64 -20.71
CA THR A 78 12.56 6.03 -19.43
C THR A 78 11.60 6.95 -18.68
N PRO A 79 10.34 6.54 -18.43
CA PRO A 79 9.43 7.30 -17.60
C PRO A 79 10.06 7.50 -16.22
N GLN A 80 10.37 8.74 -15.86
CA GLN A 80 10.76 9.04 -14.50
C GLN A 80 9.49 9.10 -13.66
N LYS A 81 9.44 8.30 -12.59
CA LYS A 81 8.42 8.47 -11.56
C LYS A 81 8.57 9.91 -11.06
N LYS A 82 7.61 10.78 -11.42
CA LYS A 82 7.53 12.11 -10.81
C LYS A 82 7.55 11.84 -9.32
N LYS A 83 8.44 12.51 -8.58
CA LYS A 83 8.45 12.49 -7.11
C LYS A 83 7.17 13.17 -6.60
N ARG A 84 6.00 12.64 -6.93
CA ARG A 84 4.80 12.78 -6.10
C ARG A 84 5.08 11.93 -4.87
N CYS A 85 6.01 12.42 -4.06
CA CYS A 85 6.02 12.06 -2.66
C CYS A 85 4.66 12.51 -2.16
N GLY A 86 3.86 11.58 -1.66
CA GLY A 86 2.61 11.92 -1.00
C GLY A 86 2.87 12.91 0.14
N THR A 87 1.80 13.30 0.82
CA THR A 87 1.88 14.18 1.99
C THR A 87 2.98 13.69 2.93
N LYS A 88 3.94 14.58 3.24
CA LYS A 88 5.02 14.27 4.16
C LYS A 88 4.43 13.90 5.52
N ALA A 89 5.07 12.97 6.24
CA ALA A 89 4.66 12.66 7.60
C ALA A 89 4.69 13.93 8.45
N LYS A 90 3.64 14.15 9.26
CA LYS A 90 3.54 15.34 10.13
C LYS A 90 4.67 15.42 11.16
N LEU A 91 5.10 14.27 11.66
CA LEU A 91 6.22 14.13 12.59
C LEU A 91 7.53 13.90 11.81
N SER A 92 8.47 14.82 11.98
CA SER A 92 9.82 14.71 11.44
C SER A 92 10.65 13.66 12.20
N THR A 93 11.75 13.19 11.59
CA THR A 93 12.66 12.22 12.23
C THR A 93 13.19 12.66 13.61
N PRO A 94 13.63 13.91 13.85
CA PRO A 94 14.09 14.31 15.19
C PRO A 94 12.95 14.32 16.21
N GLN A 95 11.75 14.76 15.84
CA GLN A 95 10.60 14.75 16.76
C GLN A 95 10.19 13.32 17.17
N LYS A 96 10.35 12.34 16.27
CA LYS A 96 10.14 10.93 16.61
C LYS A 96 11.14 10.42 17.64
N LYS A 97 12.41 10.82 17.54
CA LYS A 97 13.44 10.48 18.52
C LYS A 97 13.18 11.12 19.88
N ALA A 98 12.81 12.40 19.89
CA ALA A 98 12.40 13.08 21.12
C ALA A 98 11.19 12.38 21.78
N LEU A 99 10.21 11.92 20.99
CA LEU A 99 9.07 11.17 21.50
C LEU A 99 9.49 9.82 22.11
N GLU A 100 10.46 9.14 21.51
CA GLU A 100 11.04 7.90 22.03
C GLU A 100 11.82 8.13 23.32
N GLU A 101 12.67 9.15 23.37
CA GLU A 101 13.44 9.54 24.55
C GLU A 101 12.50 9.89 25.72
N TRP A 102 11.47 10.70 25.46
CA TRP A 102 10.43 11.02 26.44
C TRP A 102 9.72 9.77 26.96
N LEU A 103 9.46 8.77 26.11
CA LEU A 103 8.82 7.52 26.51
C LEU A 103 9.74 6.66 27.40
N LEU A 104 11.05 6.65 27.10
CA LEU A 104 12.05 5.83 27.81
C LEU A 104 12.48 6.44 29.15
N GLU A 105 12.36 7.76 29.31
CA GLU A 105 12.74 8.47 30.54
C GLU A 105 11.97 7.99 31.78
N SER A 106 10.74 7.46 31.64
CA SER A 106 10.03 6.87 32.77
C SER A 106 9.17 5.65 32.41
N PRO A 107 9.22 4.55 33.21
CA PRO A 107 8.36 3.39 33.00
C PRO A 107 6.86 3.70 32.99
N SER A 108 6.40 4.68 33.76
CA SER A 108 4.97 5.03 33.82
C SER A 108 4.46 5.61 32.50
N ARG A 109 5.31 6.32 31.75
CA ARG A 109 4.95 6.95 30.47
C ARG A 109 4.60 5.94 29.38
N ARG A 110 5.16 4.72 29.46
CA ARG A 110 4.85 3.61 28.54
C ARG A 110 3.40 3.12 28.64
N HIS A 111 2.71 3.40 29.75
CA HIS A 111 1.31 3.02 29.95
C HIS A 111 0.33 4.12 29.54
N ILE A 112 0.80 5.31 29.19
CA ILE A 112 -0.05 6.42 28.77
C ILE A 112 -0.65 6.10 27.39
N PRO A 113 -1.98 6.16 27.21
CA PRO A 113 -2.59 5.99 25.91
C PRO A 113 -2.16 7.11 24.97
N TRP A 114 -1.89 6.79 23.70
CA TRP A 114 -1.29 7.76 22.77
C TRP A 114 -2.11 9.03 22.55
N ARG A 115 -3.43 8.97 22.76
CA ARG A 115 -4.35 10.11 22.77
C ARG A 115 -4.02 11.17 23.82
N GLN A 116 -3.46 10.75 24.94
CA GLN A 116 -3.15 11.61 26.08
C GLN A 116 -1.71 12.15 26.03
N ILE A 117 -0.87 11.69 25.11
CA ILE A 117 0.50 12.17 24.98
C ILE A 117 0.57 13.71 24.81
N PRO A 118 -0.26 14.36 23.95
CA PRO A 118 -0.28 15.82 23.84
C PRO A 118 -0.61 16.56 25.15
N LEU A 119 -1.30 15.90 26.10
CA LEU A 119 -1.65 16.47 27.40
C LEU A 119 -0.52 16.30 28.41
N CYS A 120 0.22 15.20 28.34
CA CYS A 120 1.31 14.87 29.26
C CYS A 120 2.67 15.42 28.82
N ALA A 121 2.84 15.68 27.53
CA ALA A 121 4.06 16.17 26.91
C ALA A 121 3.76 17.44 26.11
N PRO A 122 3.98 18.64 26.69
CA PRO A 122 3.62 19.90 26.04
C PRO A 122 4.37 20.12 24.72
N GLU A 123 5.55 19.52 24.54
CA GLU A 123 6.32 19.56 23.29
C GLU A 123 5.57 18.94 22.09
N PHE A 124 4.57 18.09 22.34
CA PHE A 124 3.77 17.42 21.32
C PHE A 124 2.30 17.88 21.31
N SER A 125 1.97 19.02 21.94
CA SER A 125 0.60 19.55 22.05
C SER A 125 -0.07 19.75 20.69
N ASP A 126 0.70 20.19 19.69
CA ASP A 126 0.19 20.59 18.38
C ASP A 126 0.00 19.39 17.42
N ILE A 127 0.30 18.18 17.91
CA ILE A 127 0.37 16.99 17.09
C ILE A 127 -0.88 16.13 17.31
N GLY A 128 -1.66 15.97 16.24
CA GLY A 128 -2.85 15.13 16.27
C GLY A 128 -2.55 13.65 16.57
N GLU A 129 -3.49 12.97 17.21
CA GLU A 129 -3.39 11.56 17.62
C GLU A 129 -2.88 10.64 16.49
N GLN A 130 -3.41 10.77 15.28
CA GLN A 130 -3.04 9.92 14.15
C GLN A 130 -1.57 10.07 13.74
N ALA A 131 -1.01 11.27 13.89
CA ALA A 131 0.40 11.50 13.62
C ALA A 131 1.27 10.81 14.68
N ILE A 132 0.90 10.92 15.96
CA ILE A 132 1.57 10.22 17.07
C ILE A 132 1.47 8.71 16.87
N TYR A 133 0.29 8.18 16.54
CA TYR A 133 0.09 6.77 16.23
C TYR A 133 1.02 6.28 15.12
N THR A 134 1.07 7.02 14.01
CA THR A 134 1.91 6.67 12.85
C THR A 134 3.39 6.76 13.20
N ALA A 135 3.80 7.73 14.02
CA ALA A 135 5.16 7.87 14.50
C ALA A 135 5.57 6.71 15.41
N MET A 136 4.77 6.40 16.42
CA MET A 136 4.99 5.28 17.33
C MET A 136 5.08 3.94 16.57
N LYS A 137 4.18 3.73 15.60
CA LYS A 137 4.23 2.56 14.71
C LYS A 137 5.53 2.51 13.89
N SER A 138 5.99 3.65 13.38
CA SER A 138 7.25 3.72 12.62
C SER A 138 8.50 3.48 13.48
N LEU A 139 8.41 3.74 14.79
CA LEU A 139 9.44 3.43 15.79
C LEU A 139 9.38 1.95 16.25
N GLY A 140 8.41 1.17 15.75
CA GLY A 140 8.24 -0.25 16.12
C GLY A 140 7.33 -0.48 17.32
N TYR A 141 6.73 0.56 17.89
CA TYR A 141 5.77 0.41 18.98
C TYR A 141 4.38 0.07 18.44
N CYS A 142 3.73 -0.89 19.10
CA CYS A 142 2.37 -1.30 18.79
C CYS A 142 1.50 -1.18 20.05
N ARG A 143 0.20 -0.98 19.86
CA ARG A 143 -0.76 -1.06 20.97
C ARG A 143 -0.69 -2.46 21.57
N ARG A 144 -0.30 -2.58 22.85
CA ARG A 144 -0.40 -3.83 23.58
C ARG A 144 -1.88 -4.14 23.78
N VAL A 145 -2.39 -5.10 23.02
CA VAL A 145 -3.69 -5.71 23.29
C VAL A 145 -3.44 -6.79 24.33
N ALA A 146 -4.11 -6.70 25.48
CA ALA A 146 -4.10 -7.80 26.44
C ALA A 146 -4.63 -9.04 25.70
N LYS A 147 -3.81 -10.08 25.61
CA LYS A 147 -4.29 -11.37 25.09
C LYS A 147 -5.48 -11.76 25.95
N ARG A 148 -6.57 -12.20 25.32
CA ARG A 148 -7.68 -12.80 26.05
C ARG A 148 -7.07 -13.87 26.95
N LYS A 149 -7.36 -13.79 28.25
CA LYS A 149 -6.97 -14.84 29.18
C LYS A 149 -7.59 -16.13 28.64
N GLY A 150 -6.75 -17.06 28.22
CA GLY A 150 -7.22 -18.37 27.77
C GLY A 150 -8.00 -19.06 28.89
N PHE A 151 -8.87 -19.98 28.52
CA PHE A 151 -9.30 -20.98 29.49
C PHE A 151 -8.07 -21.79 29.92
N SER A 152 -8.07 -22.21 31.19
CA SER A 152 -7.01 -23.08 31.69
C SER A 152 -7.48 -24.49 31.40
N ASP A 153 -6.66 -25.29 30.73
CA ASP A 153 -6.94 -26.71 30.43
C ASP A 153 -6.53 -27.63 31.58
N ASP A 154 -6.10 -27.05 32.71
CA ASP A 154 -5.78 -27.79 33.92
C ASP A 154 -7.09 -28.32 34.56
N PRO A 155 -7.27 -29.65 34.67
CA PRO A 155 -8.48 -30.24 35.21
C PRO A 155 -8.80 -29.76 36.63
N GLU A 156 -7.77 -29.44 37.44
CA GLU A 156 -7.96 -28.95 38.80
C GLU A 156 -8.57 -27.54 38.80
N VAL A 157 -8.03 -26.65 37.96
CA VAL A 157 -8.54 -25.29 37.81
C VAL A 157 -9.96 -25.31 37.23
N MET A 158 -10.26 -26.23 36.31
CA MET A 158 -11.61 -26.41 35.78
C MET A 158 -12.59 -26.87 36.86
N ARG A 159 -12.20 -27.86 37.68
CA ARG A 159 -13.00 -28.35 38.80
C ARG A 159 -13.32 -27.24 39.80
N GLN A 160 -12.31 -26.47 40.21
CA GLN A 160 -12.50 -25.35 41.14
C GLN A 160 -13.45 -24.28 40.57
N ARG A 161 -13.32 -23.93 39.28
CA ARG A 161 -14.24 -22.98 38.63
C ARG A 161 -15.67 -23.51 38.58
N LEU A 162 -15.83 -24.81 38.35
CA LEU A 162 -17.14 -25.46 38.30
C LEU A 162 -17.78 -25.51 39.69
N GLU A 163 -17.03 -25.88 40.73
CA GLU A 163 -17.48 -25.84 42.12
C GLU A 163 -17.87 -24.42 42.55
N PHE A 164 -17.05 -23.43 42.20
CA PHE A 164 -17.35 -22.01 42.45
C PHE A 164 -18.65 -21.58 41.76
N ALA A 165 -18.85 -21.97 40.49
CA ALA A 165 -20.09 -21.68 39.76
C ALA A 165 -21.31 -22.36 40.39
N ARG A 166 -21.18 -23.62 40.84
CA ARG A 166 -22.24 -24.34 41.57
C ARG A 166 -22.62 -23.63 42.85
N GLN A 167 -21.63 -23.15 43.61
CA GLN A 167 -21.88 -22.36 44.82
C GLN A 167 -22.58 -21.03 44.49
N ALA A 168 -22.16 -20.38 43.40
CA ALA A 168 -22.70 -19.08 42.98
C ALA A 168 -24.19 -19.09 42.62
N ILE A 169 -24.73 -20.23 42.21
CA ILE A 169 -26.18 -20.41 41.97
C ILE A 169 -26.99 -20.08 43.23
N ASN A 170 -26.46 -20.39 44.41
CA ASN A 170 -27.15 -20.23 45.69
C ASN A 170 -26.73 -18.95 46.44
N TRP A 171 -26.00 -18.03 45.81
CA TRP A 171 -25.57 -16.81 46.50
C TRP A 171 -26.67 -15.78 46.61
N SER A 172 -26.69 -15.08 47.75
CA SER A 172 -27.53 -13.91 47.95
C SER A 172 -27.05 -12.76 47.06
N GLN A 173 -28.00 -11.87 46.72
CA GLN A 173 -27.75 -10.72 45.86
C GLN A 173 -26.66 -9.79 46.42
N GLU A 174 -26.62 -9.61 47.75
CA GLU A 174 -25.59 -8.80 48.44
C GLU A 174 -24.18 -9.34 48.25
N ARG A 175 -24.00 -10.67 48.37
CA ARG A 175 -22.71 -11.34 48.15
C ARG A 175 -22.24 -11.19 46.71
N LEU A 176 -23.16 -11.27 45.75
CA LEU A 176 -22.87 -11.04 44.33
C LEU A 176 -22.43 -9.60 44.06
N TYR A 177 -23.04 -8.60 44.70
CA TYR A 177 -22.62 -7.21 44.58
C TYR A 177 -21.23 -6.98 45.16
N SER A 178 -20.93 -7.52 46.34
CA SER A 178 -19.60 -7.41 46.94
C SER A 178 -18.51 -8.02 46.04
N GLN A 179 -18.75 -9.19 45.44
CA GLN A 179 -17.77 -9.85 44.57
C GLN A 179 -17.48 -9.05 43.28
N ASN A 180 -18.51 -8.46 42.67
CA ASN A 180 -18.35 -7.67 41.44
C ASN A 180 -17.68 -6.30 41.70
N LEU A 181 -17.92 -5.68 42.85
CA LEU A 181 -17.34 -4.38 43.22
C LEU A 181 -15.82 -4.44 43.46
N PHE A 182 -15.26 -5.60 43.81
CA PHE A 182 -13.80 -5.78 43.88
C PHE A 182 -13.14 -5.90 42.51
N GLN A 183 -13.87 -6.27 41.46
CA GLN A 183 -13.33 -6.48 40.12
C GLN A 183 -13.33 -5.20 39.27
N THR A 184 -14.20 -4.23 39.58
CA THR A 184 -14.25 -2.90 38.94
C THR A 184 -13.29 -1.87 39.56
N ARG A 185 -12.63 -2.19 40.69
CA ARG A 185 -11.63 -1.31 41.33
C ARG A 185 -10.20 -1.40 40.78
N CYS A 186 -9.98 -2.07 39.65
CA CYS A 186 -8.78 -1.87 38.83
C CYS A 186 -9.02 -0.75 37.81
N GLY A 187 -9.23 0.48 38.29
CA GLY A 187 -9.50 1.62 37.40
C GLY A 187 -9.62 2.99 38.07
N GLN A 188 -9.45 3.08 39.40
CA GLN A 188 -9.44 4.37 40.09
C GLN A 188 -8.14 4.52 40.86
N TRP A 189 -7.29 5.43 40.36
CA TRP A 189 -6.37 6.19 41.20
C TRP A 189 -7.21 6.85 42.29
N VAL A 190 -7.04 6.41 43.54
CA VAL A 190 -7.48 7.17 44.71
C VAL A 190 -6.21 7.44 45.50
N GLU A 191 -5.76 8.68 45.39
CA GLU A 191 -4.82 9.28 46.34
C GLU A 191 -5.32 9.00 47.75
N ARG A 192 -4.57 8.19 48.48
CA ARG A 192 -4.71 8.06 49.93
C ARG A 192 -3.55 8.79 50.58
N ILE A 193 -3.59 10.11 50.52
CA ILE A 193 -2.95 10.93 51.55
C ILE A 193 -3.88 10.84 52.75
N HIS A 194 -3.44 10.14 53.81
CA HIS A 194 -3.44 10.62 55.19
C HIS A 194 -2.84 9.54 56.12
N SER A 195 -2.02 10.03 57.04
CA SER A 195 -1.58 9.43 58.31
C SER A 195 -0.15 8.88 58.36
N HIS A 196 0.81 9.80 58.31
CA HIS A 196 1.85 9.87 59.35
C HIS A 196 2.06 11.32 59.75
N LEU A 197 1.26 11.76 60.73
CA LEU A 197 1.61 12.60 61.88
C LEU A 197 0.37 12.65 62.79
#